data_AF-A0A4Y9ZL19-F1
#
_entry.id   AF-A0A4Y9ZL19-F1
#
_cell.length_a   1.000
_cell.length_b   1.000
_cell.length_c   1.000
_cell.angle_alpha   90.00
_cell.angle_beta   90.00
_cell.angle_gamma   90.00
#
_symmetry.space_group_name_H-M   'P 1'
#
loop_
_entity.id
_entity.type
_entity.pdbx_description
1 polymer ?
#
loop_
_entity_poly.entity_id
_entity_poly.type
_entity_poly.pdbx_seq_one_letter_code
_entity_poly.pdbx_strand_id
1 'polypeptide(L)'
;MSHPTVRGVVVVTRNGDHIEYYQDPATYRSSHTECTPLGEAQSHELGRYLRREYFTPSSPNFIRGVKADLVDLDQVNTRIKNGGEGRVVFDSAIALLQGLFPPTEQNSITLANGTTIVAPLGGYQYVPAETVEPSNDRSLESWTDCPAFEKHISAFHSSGDFKEKEQHSGKFFTEAKDFVFGRPATLVNAMNIFDFMNHELTHNKSYAHRLPPTFIEQARHWANYREDGVFSDKDM
;
A
#
# COMPACT_ATOMS: atom_id res chain seq x y z
N MET A 1 -6.19 12.70 -35.00
CA MET A 1 -7.18 12.66 -33.90
C MET A 1 -6.48 13.19 -32.68
N SER A 2 -6.94 14.28 -32.07
CA SER A 2 -6.32 14.82 -30.84
C SER A 2 -6.63 13.88 -29.69
N HIS A 3 -5.60 13.28 -29.08
CA HIS A 3 -5.77 12.59 -27.82
C HIS A 3 -6.38 13.55 -26.79
N PRO A 4 -7.30 13.09 -25.92
CA PRO A 4 -7.81 13.89 -24.80
C PRO A 4 -6.62 14.47 -24.04
N THR A 5 -6.60 15.79 -23.82
CA THR A 5 -5.50 16.43 -23.10
C THR A 5 -5.61 16.08 -21.62
N VAL A 6 -4.67 15.28 -21.10
CA VAL A 6 -4.56 14.98 -19.67
C VAL A 6 -4.14 16.25 -18.91
N ARG A 7 -4.88 16.60 -17.86
CA ARG A 7 -4.69 17.81 -17.03
C ARG A 7 -4.18 17.53 -15.63
N GLY A 8 -4.27 16.29 -15.18
CA GLY A 8 -3.87 15.84 -13.86
C GLY A 8 -4.26 14.38 -13.68
N VAL A 9 -3.76 13.78 -12.60
CA VAL A 9 -4.05 12.40 -12.23
C VAL A 9 -4.16 12.32 -10.71
N VAL A 10 -5.03 11.43 -10.23
CA VAL A 10 -5.06 11.00 -8.84
C VAL A 10 -4.55 9.57 -8.82
N VAL A 11 -3.54 9.31 -7.97
CA VAL A 11 -2.95 7.98 -7.81
C VAL A 11 -3.19 7.54 -6.37
N VAL A 12 -3.83 6.39 -6.19
CA VAL A 12 -3.96 5.72 -4.89
C VAL A 12 -3.11 4.47 -4.95
N THR A 13 -2.16 4.35 -4.02
CA THR A 13 -1.19 3.26 -4.00
C THR A 13 -1.18 2.60 -2.64
N ARG A 14 -1.05 1.27 -2.62
CA ARG A 14 -0.63 0.56 -1.41
C ARG A 14 0.88 0.81 -1.19
N ASN A 15 1.31 0.75 0.05
CA ASN A 15 2.72 0.63 0.40
C ASN A 15 3.39 -0.59 -0.27
N GLY A 16 4.72 -0.59 -0.32
CA GLY A 16 5.51 -1.73 -0.75
C GLY A 16 5.55 -2.86 0.28
N ASP A 17 6.37 -3.88 -0.02
CA ASP A 17 6.69 -4.97 0.89
C ASP A 17 7.11 -4.50 2.30
N HIS A 18 6.67 -5.27 3.30
CA HIS A 18 6.81 -4.92 4.72
C HIS A 18 7.07 -6.15 5.57
N ILE A 19 7.54 -5.90 6.80
CA ILE A 19 7.65 -6.94 7.82
C ILE A 19 6.28 -7.28 8.42
N GLU A 20 6.19 -8.43 9.08
CA GLU A 20 4.99 -8.95 9.77
C GLU A 20 3.90 -7.92 10.11
N TYR A 21 2.66 -8.21 9.72
CA TYR A 21 1.51 -7.38 9.99
C TYR A 21 0.38 -8.18 10.64
N TYR A 22 -0.39 -7.51 11.49
CA TYR A 22 -1.62 -8.06 12.05
C TYR A 22 -2.72 -7.01 12.03
N GLN A 23 -3.90 -7.44 11.58
CA GLN A 23 -5.11 -6.66 11.55
C GLN A 23 -6.18 -7.35 12.39
N ASP A 24 -6.72 -6.67 13.41
CA ASP A 24 -7.84 -7.21 14.16
C ASP A 24 -9.05 -7.41 13.23
N PRO A 25 -9.59 -8.64 13.10
CA PRO A 25 -10.59 -8.94 12.10
C PRO A 25 -11.99 -8.41 12.44
N ALA A 26 -12.21 -7.85 13.63
CA ALA A 26 -13.49 -7.28 14.05
C ALA A 26 -13.47 -5.75 14.05
N THR A 27 -12.36 -5.17 14.51
CA THR A 27 -12.24 -3.72 14.73
C THR A 27 -11.38 -3.01 13.68
N TYR A 28 -10.66 -3.75 12.83
CA TYR A 28 -9.65 -3.19 11.93
C TYR A 28 -8.58 -2.34 12.63
N ARG A 29 -8.33 -2.60 13.91
CA ARG A 29 -7.13 -2.08 14.56
C ARG A 29 -5.91 -2.86 14.06
N SER A 30 -4.93 -2.12 13.56
CA SER A 30 -3.70 -2.63 12.97
C SER A 30 -2.56 -2.68 13.99
N SER A 31 -1.64 -3.64 13.86
CA SER A 31 -0.34 -3.60 14.52
C SER A 31 0.60 -2.61 13.82
N HIS A 32 1.72 -2.31 14.46
CA HIS A 32 2.82 -1.64 13.79
C HIS A 32 3.50 -2.58 12.80
N THR A 33 4.01 -2.02 11.71
CA THR A 33 4.86 -2.69 10.72
C THR A 33 5.87 -1.70 10.14
N GLU A 34 6.91 -2.21 9.48
CA GLU A 34 8.01 -1.43 8.90
C GLU A 34 8.23 -1.79 7.43
N CYS A 35 8.70 -0.82 6.65
CA CYS A 35 9.09 -1.04 5.27
C CYS A 35 10.35 -1.89 5.18
N THR A 36 10.40 -2.79 4.20
CA THR A 36 11.66 -3.45 3.83
C THR A 36 12.34 -2.69 2.69
N PRO A 37 13.65 -2.91 2.47
CA PRO A 37 14.31 -2.41 1.26
C PRO A 37 13.69 -2.90 -0.05
N LEU A 38 13.03 -4.07 -0.03
CA LEU A 38 12.25 -4.55 -1.19
C LEU A 38 11.04 -3.64 -1.43
N GLY A 39 10.33 -3.24 -0.37
CA GLY A 39 9.18 -2.34 -0.46
C GLY A 39 9.55 -0.94 -0.95
N GLU A 40 10.68 -0.41 -0.50
CA GLU A 40 11.25 0.84 -1.01
C GLU A 40 11.58 0.72 -2.50
N ALA A 41 12.24 -0.37 -2.92
CA ALA A 41 12.58 -0.59 -4.33
C ALA A 41 11.35 -0.71 -5.23
N GLN A 42 10.30 -1.41 -4.78
CA GLN A 42 9.02 -1.51 -5.48
C GLN A 42 8.36 -0.14 -5.64
N SER A 43 8.32 0.64 -4.56
CA SER A 43 7.71 1.97 -4.55
C SER A 43 8.48 2.95 -5.43
N HIS A 44 9.81 2.91 -5.39
CA HIS A 44 10.67 3.70 -6.26
C HIS A 44 10.48 3.34 -7.75
N GLU A 45 10.36 2.06 -8.08
CA GLU A 45 10.06 1.65 -9.47
C GLU A 45 8.66 2.11 -9.91
N LEU A 46 7.66 2.07 -9.02
CA LEU A 46 6.35 2.67 -9.30
C LEU A 46 6.47 4.17 -9.59
N GLY A 47 7.25 4.91 -8.80
CA GLY A 47 7.53 6.33 -9.06
C GLY A 47 8.14 6.57 -10.45
N ARG A 48 9.12 5.74 -10.83
CA ARG A 48 9.75 5.80 -12.16
C ARG A 48 8.76 5.50 -13.28
N TYR A 49 7.89 4.51 -13.08
CA TYR A 49 6.83 4.18 -14.02
C TYR A 49 5.89 5.38 -14.21
N LEU A 50 5.40 5.97 -13.12
CA LEU A 50 4.50 7.13 -13.14
C LEU A 50 5.15 8.35 -13.80
N ARG A 51 6.44 8.60 -13.54
CA ARG A 51 7.21 9.64 -14.25
C ARG A 51 7.20 9.41 -15.75
N ARG A 52 7.49 8.17 -16.19
CA ARG A 52 7.51 7.82 -17.61
C ARG A 52 6.13 7.99 -18.26
N GLU A 53 5.09 7.62 -17.52
CA GLU A 53 3.70 7.66 -17.98
C GLU A 53 3.17 9.10 -18.09
N TYR A 54 3.42 9.94 -17.08
CA TYR A 54 2.75 11.22 -16.95
C TYR A 54 3.64 12.43 -17.25
N PHE A 55 4.97 12.31 -17.13
CA PHE A 55 5.90 13.44 -17.29
C PHE A 55 6.72 13.37 -18.58
N THR A 56 6.57 12.32 -19.38
CA THR A 56 7.28 12.19 -20.67
C THR A 56 6.44 12.77 -21.81
N PRO A 57 6.91 13.80 -22.55
CA PRO A 57 6.12 14.45 -23.60
C PRO A 57 5.63 13.53 -24.73
N SER A 58 6.33 12.42 -24.99
CA SER A 58 5.93 11.42 -25.99
C SER A 58 4.90 10.42 -25.47
N SER A 59 4.58 10.42 -24.18
CA SER A 59 3.53 9.56 -23.63
C SER A 59 2.14 10.05 -24.06
N PRO A 60 1.22 9.14 -24.43
CA PRO A 60 -0.17 9.53 -24.69
C PRO A 60 -0.88 10.10 -23.44
N ASN A 61 -0.35 9.81 -22.25
CA ASN A 61 -0.89 10.27 -20.96
C ASN A 61 -0.11 11.45 -20.35
N PHE A 62 0.75 12.11 -21.14
CA PHE A 62 1.50 13.27 -20.68
C PHE A 62 0.60 14.36 -20.09
N ILE A 63 0.88 14.75 -18.84
CA ILE A 63 0.18 15.84 -18.16
C ILE A 63 0.67 17.17 -18.73
N ARG A 64 -0.21 17.87 -19.42
CA ARG A 64 0.16 19.12 -20.09
C ARG A 64 0.54 20.21 -19.09
N GLY A 65 1.78 20.69 -19.17
CA GLY A 65 2.28 21.82 -18.38
C GLY A 65 2.86 21.45 -17.02
N VAL A 66 3.06 20.15 -16.75
CA VAL A 66 3.73 19.68 -15.54
C VAL A 66 5.22 20.04 -15.55
N LYS A 67 5.75 20.50 -14.42
CA LYS A 67 7.19 20.66 -14.21
C LYS A 67 7.76 19.34 -13.69
N ALA A 68 8.49 18.65 -14.57
CA ALA A 68 9.00 17.31 -14.31
C ALA A 68 10.44 17.29 -13.77
N ASP A 69 11.28 18.25 -14.15
CA ASP A 69 12.71 18.22 -13.84
C ASP A 69 12.99 18.76 -12.43
N LEU A 70 12.42 19.92 -12.11
CA LEU A 70 12.32 20.45 -10.75
C LEU A 70 10.86 20.42 -10.31
N VAL A 71 10.60 19.80 -9.16
CA VAL A 71 9.27 19.72 -8.58
C VAL A 71 8.69 21.12 -8.35
N ASP A 72 7.45 21.29 -8.77
CA ASP A 72 6.62 22.43 -8.40
C ASP A 72 5.61 21.99 -7.32
N LEU A 73 5.76 22.50 -6.11
CA LEU A 73 4.91 22.10 -4.97
C LEU A 73 3.46 22.55 -5.13
N ASP A 74 3.17 23.50 -6.04
CA ASP A 74 1.79 23.88 -6.37
C ASP A 74 1.14 22.87 -7.34
N GLN A 75 1.91 21.97 -7.95
CA GLN A 75 1.43 20.98 -8.92
C GLN A 75 1.37 19.55 -8.36
N VAL A 76 1.90 19.32 -7.15
CA VAL A 76 2.00 17.99 -6.54
C VAL A 76 1.49 18.05 -5.11
N ASN A 77 0.48 17.23 -4.81
CA ASN A 77 0.01 17.02 -3.45
C ASN A 77 0.16 15.54 -3.10
N THR A 78 0.76 15.26 -1.95
CA THR A 78 0.96 13.89 -1.45
C THR A 78 0.29 13.78 -0.09
N ARG A 79 -0.57 12.79 0.06
CA ARG A 79 -1.20 12.44 1.33
C ARG A 79 -0.89 11.01 1.69
N ILE A 80 -0.60 10.79 2.96
CA ILE A 80 -0.34 9.47 3.52
C ILE A 80 -1.22 9.26 4.76
N LYS A 81 -1.61 8.01 4.99
CA LYS A 81 -2.21 7.59 6.26
C LYS A 81 -1.13 7.37 7.32
N ASN A 82 -1.50 7.45 8.59
CA ASN A 82 -0.55 7.33 9.70
C ASN A 82 -1.06 6.45 10.86
N GLY A 83 -1.86 5.41 10.54
CA GLY A 83 -2.27 4.36 11.48
C GLY A 83 -1.14 3.38 11.79
N GLY A 84 -1.46 2.11 12.10
CA GLY A 84 -0.43 1.11 12.43
C GLY A 84 0.55 0.85 11.28
N GLU A 85 0.11 1.02 10.03
CA GLU A 85 0.93 0.93 8.83
C GLU A 85 1.61 2.27 8.46
N GLY A 86 1.51 3.31 9.30
CA GLY A 86 1.97 4.66 8.96
C GLY A 86 3.44 4.74 8.56
N ARG A 87 4.32 3.95 9.22
CA ARG A 87 5.76 3.92 8.91
C ARG A 87 6.05 3.36 7.53
N VAL A 88 5.50 2.19 7.21
CA VAL A 88 5.66 1.58 5.89
C VAL A 88 5.07 2.45 4.78
N VAL A 89 3.91 3.09 5.02
CA VAL A 89 3.30 4.00 4.06
C VAL A 89 4.18 5.24 3.83
N PHE A 90 4.73 5.81 4.91
CA PHE A 90 5.64 6.95 4.81
C PHE A 90 6.88 6.59 3.97
N ASP A 91 7.61 5.53 4.32
CA ASP A 91 8.82 5.14 3.60
C ASP A 91 8.53 4.82 2.13
N SER A 92 7.43 4.11 1.86
CA SER A 92 6.98 3.81 0.50
C SER A 92 6.66 5.07 -0.29
N ALA A 93 5.97 6.05 0.32
CA ALA A 93 5.65 7.31 -0.33
C ALA A 93 6.92 8.11 -0.66
N ILE A 94 7.88 8.19 0.27
CA ILE A 94 9.15 8.87 0.03
C ILE A 94 9.94 8.18 -1.10
N ALA A 95 10.01 6.84 -1.10
CA ALA A 95 10.67 6.08 -2.15
C ALA A 95 9.98 6.26 -3.53
N LEU A 96 8.64 6.28 -3.56
CA LEU A 96 7.88 6.60 -4.77
C LEU A 96 8.20 8.00 -5.28
N LEU A 97 8.23 9.00 -4.39
CA LEU A 97 8.57 10.38 -4.74
C LEU A 97 10.00 10.51 -5.26
N GLN A 98 10.95 9.75 -4.73
CA GLN A 98 12.31 9.65 -5.28
C GLN A 98 12.32 9.13 -6.73
N GLY A 99 11.48 8.15 -7.05
CA GLY A 99 11.33 7.65 -8.42
C GLY A 99 10.62 8.64 -9.35
N LEU A 100 9.63 9.36 -8.82
CA LEU A 100 8.83 10.33 -9.56
C LEU A 100 9.60 11.62 -9.86
N PHE A 101 10.35 12.13 -8.88
CA PHE A 101 11.22 13.31 -8.93
C PHE A 101 12.65 12.95 -8.52
N PRO A 102 13.44 12.33 -9.41
CA PRO A 102 14.80 11.90 -9.10
C PRO A 102 15.72 13.08 -8.79
N PRO A 103 16.84 12.84 -8.06
CA PRO A 103 17.84 13.87 -7.80
C PRO A 103 18.36 14.54 -9.08
N THR A 104 18.59 15.85 -9.01
CA THR A 104 19.13 16.66 -10.12
C THR A 104 19.98 17.81 -9.61
N GLU A 105 21.13 18.06 -10.23
CA GLU A 105 22.03 19.18 -9.87
C GLU A 105 21.36 20.56 -10.05
N GLN A 106 20.24 20.61 -10.77
CA GLN A 106 19.41 21.81 -10.90
C GLN A 106 18.76 22.21 -9.57
N ASN A 107 18.61 21.28 -8.61
CA ASN A 107 18.19 21.62 -7.26
C ASN A 107 19.37 22.21 -6.48
N SER A 108 19.69 23.45 -6.83
CA SER A 108 20.85 24.17 -6.32
C SER A 108 20.57 25.66 -6.16
N ILE A 109 21.43 26.32 -5.40
CA ILE A 109 21.42 27.77 -5.20
C ILE A 109 22.83 28.32 -5.42
N THR A 110 22.94 29.46 -6.10
CA THR A 110 24.20 30.22 -6.20
C THR A 110 24.22 31.30 -5.13
N LEU A 111 25.27 31.28 -4.30
CA LEU A 111 25.48 32.26 -3.23
C LEU A 111 26.10 33.56 -3.77
N ALA A 112 26.04 34.62 -2.98
CA ALA A 112 26.58 35.94 -3.36
C ALA A 112 28.09 35.94 -3.64
N ASN A 113 28.84 34.96 -3.11
CA ASN A 113 30.27 34.78 -3.38
C ASN A 113 30.57 33.98 -4.66
N GLY A 114 29.55 33.61 -5.43
CA GLY A 114 29.66 32.83 -6.67
C GLY A 114 29.71 31.32 -6.46
N THR A 115 29.74 30.82 -5.22
CA THR A 115 29.71 29.37 -4.95
C THR A 115 28.31 28.81 -5.21
N THR A 116 28.23 27.68 -5.91
CA THR A 116 26.98 26.94 -6.12
C THR A 116 26.88 25.79 -5.10
N ILE A 117 25.76 25.74 -4.39
CA ILE A 117 25.43 24.68 -3.44
C ILE A 117 24.34 23.81 -4.07
N VAL A 118 24.62 22.54 -4.29
CA VAL A 118 23.65 21.53 -4.71
C VAL A 118 23.03 20.90 -3.47
N ALA A 119 21.72 20.63 -3.51
CA ALA A 119 21.05 19.91 -2.43
C ALA A 119 21.70 18.54 -2.18
N PRO A 120 21.58 17.96 -0.96
CA PRO A 120 22.17 16.67 -0.63
C PRO A 120 21.77 15.54 -1.59
N LEU A 121 22.51 14.41 -1.53
CA LEU A 121 22.26 13.21 -2.34
C LEU A 121 22.22 13.48 -3.86
N GLY A 122 23.06 14.40 -4.34
CA GLY A 122 23.15 14.74 -5.77
C GLY A 122 21.99 15.61 -6.27
N GLY A 123 21.39 16.41 -5.39
CA GLY A 123 20.29 17.30 -5.74
C GLY A 123 18.91 16.70 -5.48
N TYR A 124 18.78 15.91 -4.40
CA TYR A 124 17.49 15.32 -3.98
C TYR A 124 16.41 16.38 -3.84
N GLN A 125 15.21 16.08 -4.33
CA GLN A 125 14.07 17.00 -4.37
C GLN A 125 13.11 16.69 -3.22
N TYR A 126 12.75 17.72 -2.44
CA TYR A 126 11.92 17.56 -1.25
C TYR A 126 10.45 17.82 -1.58
N VAL A 127 9.66 16.75 -1.64
CA VAL A 127 8.20 16.83 -1.78
C VAL A 127 7.56 16.56 -0.41
N PRO A 128 6.77 17.49 0.14
CA PRO A 128 6.08 17.26 1.41
C PRO A 128 5.04 16.15 1.30
N ALA A 129 4.95 15.31 2.33
CA ALA A 129 3.86 14.37 2.52
C ALA A 129 2.97 14.87 3.66
N GLU A 130 1.72 15.19 3.35
CA GLU A 130 0.71 15.54 4.32
C GLU A 130 0.19 14.28 5.01
N THR A 131 -0.01 14.35 6.33
CA THR A 131 -0.59 13.28 7.11
C THR A 131 -1.67 13.82 8.02
N VAL A 132 -2.65 12.97 8.33
CA VAL A 132 -3.67 13.23 9.34
C VAL A 132 -3.49 12.24 10.48
N GLU A 133 -3.81 12.64 11.70
CA GLU A 133 -3.87 11.70 12.83
C GLU A 133 -4.94 10.63 12.55
N PRO A 134 -4.70 9.33 12.80
CA PRO A 134 -5.62 8.24 12.46
C PRO A 134 -7.07 8.45 12.92
N SER A 135 -7.25 8.92 14.17
CA SER A 135 -8.56 9.22 14.76
C SER A 135 -9.36 10.29 14.00
N ASN A 136 -8.65 11.12 13.22
CA ASN A 136 -9.17 12.22 12.43
C ASN A 136 -9.12 11.95 10.92
N ASP A 137 -8.49 10.87 10.46
CA ASP A 137 -8.37 10.55 9.04
C ASP A 137 -9.61 9.85 8.51
N ARG A 138 -10.51 10.63 7.89
CA ARG A 138 -11.72 10.11 7.25
C ARG A 138 -11.51 9.74 5.78
N SER A 139 -10.32 10.00 5.23
CA SER A 139 -10.03 9.84 3.81
C SER A 139 -9.32 8.52 3.49
N LEU A 140 -8.38 8.11 4.34
CA LEU A 140 -7.57 6.91 4.11
C LEU A 140 -7.73 5.85 5.22
N GLU A 141 -8.38 6.20 6.34
CA GLU A 141 -8.68 5.28 7.46
C GLU A 141 -10.10 5.49 8.00
N SER A 142 -11.10 5.52 7.11
CA SER A 142 -12.48 5.84 7.47
C SER A 142 -13.14 4.90 8.48
N TRP A 143 -12.55 3.73 8.73
CA TRP A 143 -13.03 2.70 9.67
C TRP A 143 -12.57 2.91 11.12
N THR A 144 -11.60 3.79 11.38
CA THR A 144 -11.06 4.01 12.74
C THR A 144 -12.15 4.54 13.68
N ASP A 145 -12.28 3.88 14.84
CA ASP A 145 -13.28 4.16 15.88
C ASP A 145 -14.71 4.28 15.33
N CYS A 146 -15.10 3.36 14.46
CA CYS A 146 -16.39 3.37 13.77
C CYS A 146 -17.30 2.19 14.21
N PRO A 147 -18.18 2.38 15.22
CA PRO A 147 -19.11 1.32 15.67
C PRO A 147 -20.04 0.79 14.57
N ALA A 148 -20.37 1.62 13.58
CA ALA A 148 -21.18 1.18 12.45
C ALA A 148 -20.43 0.17 11.57
N PHE A 149 -19.13 0.37 11.37
CA PHE A 149 -18.27 -0.55 10.63
C PHE A 149 -18.05 -1.86 11.38
N GLU A 150 -17.81 -1.81 12.70
CA GLU A 150 -17.73 -3.01 13.53
C GLU A 150 -19.03 -3.83 13.49
N LYS A 151 -20.19 -3.14 13.53
CA LYS A 151 -21.50 -3.79 13.39
C LYS A 151 -21.67 -4.42 12.01
N HIS A 152 -21.20 -3.77 10.95
CA HIS A 152 -21.19 -4.31 9.59
C HIS A 152 -20.39 -5.61 9.51
N ILE A 153 -19.13 -5.60 10.00
CA ILE A 153 -18.27 -6.79 10.04
C ILE A 153 -18.94 -7.92 10.83
N SER A 154 -19.51 -7.61 11.99
CA SER A 154 -20.23 -8.59 12.81
C SER A 154 -21.42 -9.22 12.08
N ALA A 155 -22.19 -8.41 11.35
CA ALA A 155 -23.31 -8.88 10.55
C ALA A 155 -22.84 -9.75 9.36
N PHE A 156 -21.77 -9.34 8.67
CA PHE A 156 -21.16 -10.10 7.58
C PHE A 156 -20.67 -11.47 8.06
N HIS A 157 -19.88 -11.53 9.14
CA HIS A 157 -19.41 -12.80 9.71
C HIS A 157 -20.55 -13.70 10.20
N SER A 158 -21.69 -13.13 10.58
CA SER A 158 -22.87 -13.88 11.01
C SER A 158 -23.78 -14.34 9.87
N SER A 159 -23.52 -13.87 8.65
CA SER A 159 -24.36 -14.09 7.47
C SER A 159 -24.37 -15.57 7.02
N GLY A 160 -25.41 -15.94 6.27
CA GLY A 160 -25.53 -17.29 5.72
C GLY A 160 -24.42 -17.62 4.73
N ASP A 161 -24.08 -16.67 3.83
CA ASP A 161 -23.00 -16.83 2.86
C ASP A 161 -21.64 -17.03 3.55
N PHE A 162 -21.33 -16.22 4.56
CA PHE A 162 -20.07 -16.37 5.30
C PHE A 162 -19.96 -17.73 5.98
N LYS A 163 -21.04 -18.21 6.62
CA LYS A 163 -21.07 -19.55 7.25
C LYS A 163 -20.89 -20.68 6.23
N GLU A 164 -21.47 -20.54 5.04
CA GLU A 164 -21.27 -21.49 3.95
C GLU A 164 -19.81 -21.50 3.47
N LYS A 165 -19.22 -20.32 3.25
CA LYS A 165 -17.81 -20.20 2.88
C LYS A 165 -16.87 -20.69 3.98
N GLU A 166 -17.22 -20.48 5.24
CA GLU A 166 -16.45 -20.99 6.37
C GLU A 166 -16.39 -22.52 6.33
N GLN A 167 -17.51 -23.20 6.09
CA GLN A 167 -17.55 -24.64 5.91
C GLN A 167 -16.73 -25.10 4.69
N HIS A 168 -16.87 -24.43 3.54
CA HIS A 168 -16.12 -24.74 2.33
C HIS A 168 -14.60 -24.54 2.49
N SER A 169 -14.18 -23.53 3.24
CA SER A 169 -12.78 -23.21 3.50
C SER A 169 -12.14 -24.12 4.56
N GLY A 170 -12.93 -24.91 5.30
CA GLY A 170 -12.49 -25.65 6.48
C GLY A 170 -11.34 -26.62 6.21
N LYS A 171 -11.31 -27.27 5.05
CA LYS A 171 -10.19 -28.15 4.65
C LYS A 171 -8.87 -27.36 4.56
N PHE A 172 -8.87 -26.25 3.81
CA PHE A 172 -7.70 -25.41 3.64
C PHE A 172 -7.17 -24.91 4.99
N PHE A 173 -8.04 -24.33 5.82
CA PHE A 173 -7.61 -23.79 7.10
C PHE A 173 -7.16 -24.86 8.09
N THR A 174 -7.67 -26.09 7.99
CA THR A 174 -7.17 -27.21 8.80
C THR A 174 -5.75 -27.59 8.39
N GLU A 175 -5.48 -27.70 7.09
CA GLU A 175 -4.16 -28.07 6.56
C GLU A 175 -3.15 -26.91 6.69
N ALA A 176 -3.60 -25.66 6.67
CA ALA A 176 -2.77 -24.47 6.82
C ALA A 176 -2.17 -24.30 8.22
N LYS A 177 -2.68 -24.99 9.26
CA LYS A 177 -2.25 -24.81 10.67
C LYS A 177 -0.74 -24.94 10.87
N ASP A 178 -0.12 -25.91 10.20
CA ASP A 178 1.32 -26.17 10.29
C ASP A 178 2.18 -25.11 9.59
N PHE A 179 1.56 -24.24 8.80
CA PHE A 179 2.20 -23.20 7.99
C PHE A 179 1.95 -21.78 8.49
N VAL A 180 1.20 -21.61 9.60
CA VAL A 180 0.85 -20.29 10.16
C VAL A 180 1.33 -20.10 11.61
N PHE A 181 2.11 -21.05 12.11
CA PHE A 181 2.82 -21.00 13.41
C PHE A 181 1.95 -20.55 14.59
N GLY A 182 0.82 -21.22 14.78
CA GLY A 182 -0.07 -20.98 15.92
C GLY A 182 -1.05 -19.81 15.74
N ARG A 183 -1.02 -19.12 14.60
CA ARG A 183 -2.04 -18.11 14.26
C ARG A 183 -3.41 -18.77 14.07
N PRO A 184 -4.53 -18.07 14.38
CA PRO A 184 -5.86 -18.60 14.15
C PRO A 184 -6.13 -18.85 12.66
N ALA A 185 -6.03 -20.11 12.22
CA ALA A 185 -6.36 -20.51 10.85
C ALA A 185 -7.88 -20.63 10.70
N THR A 186 -8.54 -19.50 10.42
CA THR A 186 -9.99 -19.42 10.19
C THR A 186 -10.32 -18.42 9.09
N LEU A 187 -11.53 -18.53 8.50
CA LEU A 187 -11.98 -17.59 7.47
C LEU A 187 -12.05 -16.14 7.98
N VAL A 188 -12.44 -15.95 9.25
CA VAL A 188 -12.42 -14.63 9.92
C VAL A 188 -11.02 -13.99 9.88
N ASN A 189 -9.96 -14.80 9.99
CA ASN A 189 -8.57 -14.37 9.99
C ASN A 189 -7.89 -14.51 8.62
N ALA A 190 -8.64 -14.74 7.54
CA ALA A 190 -8.07 -15.09 6.24
C ALA A 190 -7.05 -14.06 5.73
N MET A 191 -7.30 -12.77 5.96
CA MET A 191 -6.38 -11.68 5.62
C MET A 191 -5.03 -11.83 6.35
N ASN A 192 -5.04 -12.00 7.68
CA ASN A 192 -3.83 -12.21 8.48
C ASN A 192 -3.08 -13.49 8.10
N ILE A 193 -3.82 -14.55 7.74
CA ILE A 193 -3.21 -15.80 7.27
C ILE A 193 -2.51 -15.58 5.94
N PHE A 194 -3.17 -14.93 4.98
CA PHE A 194 -2.55 -14.62 3.69
C PHE A 194 -1.34 -13.70 3.84
N ASP A 195 -1.44 -12.63 4.63
CA ASP A 195 -0.34 -11.70 4.88
C ASP A 195 0.89 -12.44 5.43
N PHE A 196 0.70 -13.25 6.48
CA PHE A 196 1.77 -14.04 7.06
C PHE A 196 2.39 -15.04 6.07
N MET A 197 1.56 -15.82 5.36
CA MET A 197 2.06 -16.77 4.37
C MET A 197 2.83 -16.08 3.24
N ASN A 198 2.36 -14.91 2.79
CA ASN A 198 3.01 -14.13 1.75
C ASN A 198 4.35 -13.55 2.23
N HIS A 199 4.40 -13.05 3.46
CA HIS A 199 5.63 -12.58 4.08
C HIS A 199 6.66 -13.71 4.19
N GLU A 200 6.30 -14.85 4.80
CA GLU A 200 7.21 -16.00 4.94
C GLU A 200 7.63 -16.58 3.59
N LEU A 201 6.73 -16.64 2.61
CA LEU A 201 7.06 -17.08 1.25
C LEU A 201 8.11 -16.16 0.59
N THR A 202 8.05 -14.86 0.86
CA THR A 202 8.95 -13.85 0.30
C THR A 202 10.30 -13.84 1.01
N HIS A 203 10.30 -13.91 2.34
CA HIS A 203 11.47 -13.61 3.17
C HIS A 203 12.13 -14.85 3.79
N ASN A 204 11.44 -15.99 3.85
CA ASN A 204 11.94 -17.22 4.47
C ASN A 204 12.15 -18.33 3.44
N LYS A 205 13.41 -18.51 3.03
CA LYS A 205 13.82 -19.55 2.07
C LYS A 205 13.35 -20.96 2.43
N SER A 206 13.43 -21.34 3.70
CA SER A 206 13.03 -22.67 4.17
C SER A 206 11.51 -22.83 4.18
N TYR A 207 10.76 -21.75 4.40
CA TYR A 207 9.32 -21.74 4.26
C TYR A 207 8.91 -21.87 2.79
N ALA A 208 9.51 -21.06 1.91
CA ALA A 208 9.22 -21.07 0.48
C ALA A 208 9.42 -22.45 -0.17
N HIS A 209 10.43 -23.20 0.25
CA HIS A 209 10.66 -24.57 -0.24
C HIS A 209 9.65 -25.60 0.31
N ARG A 210 9.01 -25.31 1.45
CA ARG A 210 8.11 -26.25 2.14
C ARG A 210 6.63 -25.95 1.96
N LEU A 211 6.27 -24.72 1.59
CA LEU A 211 4.89 -24.33 1.40
C LEU A 211 4.25 -25.22 0.31
N PRO A 212 3.14 -25.92 0.59
CA PRO A 212 2.52 -26.79 -0.39
C PRO A 212 2.08 -25.99 -1.62
N PRO A 213 2.15 -26.59 -2.82
CA PRO A 213 1.61 -25.98 -4.02
C PRO A 213 0.17 -25.51 -3.79
N THR A 214 -0.18 -24.36 -4.36
CA THR A 214 -1.51 -23.71 -4.29
C THR A 214 -1.90 -23.09 -2.94
N PHE A 215 -1.17 -23.31 -1.84
CA PHE A 215 -1.56 -22.75 -0.54
C PHE A 215 -1.61 -21.22 -0.52
N ILE A 216 -0.63 -20.56 -1.13
CA ILE A 216 -0.63 -19.10 -1.22
C ILE A 216 -1.82 -18.57 -2.03
N GLU A 217 -2.22 -19.27 -3.09
CA GLU A 217 -3.36 -18.89 -3.93
C GLU A 217 -4.69 -19.12 -3.21
N GLN A 218 -4.80 -20.21 -2.44
CA GLN A 218 -5.96 -20.47 -1.59
C GLN A 218 -6.06 -19.44 -0.45
N ALA A 219 -4.94 -19.11 0.21
CA ALA A 219 -4.89 -18.07 1.23
C ALA A 219 -5.35 -16.72 0.66
N ARG A 220 -4.81 -16.34 -0.51
CA ARG A 220 -5.21 -15.13 -1.23
C ARG A 220 -6.69 -15.13 -1.59
N HIS A 221 -7.21 -16.25 -2.08
CA HIS A 221 -8.62 -16.38 -2.44
C HIS A 221 -9.53 -16.09 -1.23
N TRP A 222 -9.25 -16.71 -0.07
CA TRP A 222 -10.06 -16.51 1.13
C TRP A 222 -9.88 -15.12 1.74
N ALA A 223 -8.67 -14.55 1.67
CA ALA A 223 -8.44 -13.16 2.05
C ALA A 223 -9.26 -12.21 1.18
N ASN A 224 -9.22 -12.37 -0.16
CA ASN A 224 -9.99 -11.55 -1.08
C ASN A 224 -11.49 -11.64 -0.82
N TYR A 225 -12.04 -12.85 -0.65
CA TYR A 225 -13.45 -13.03 -0.31
C TYR A 225 -13.83 -12.28 0.98
N ARG A 226 -12.99 -12.39 2.02
CA ARG A 226 -13.26 -11.77 3.32
C ARG A 226 -13.14 -10.23 3.24
N GLU A 227 -12.10 -9.70 2.60
CA GLU A 227 -11.93 -8.25 2.41
C GLU A 227 -13.04 -7.65 1.54
N ASP A 228 -13.45 -8.34 0.47
CA ASP A 228 -14.54 -7.93 -0.40
C ASP A 228 -15.84 -7.79 0.41
N GLY A 229 -16.20 -8.78 1.23
CA GLY A 229 -17.39 -8.70 2.07
C GLY A 229 -17.32 -7.66 3.20
N VAL A 230 -16.11 -7.28 3.66
CA VAL A 230 -15.94 -6.21 4.64
C VAL A 230 -16.11 -4.82 4.02
N PHE A 231 -15.57 -4.61 2.83
CA PHE A 231 -15.55 -3.29 2.18
C PHE A 231 -16.60 -3.11 1.07
N SER A 232 -17.49 -4.09 0.89
CA SER A 232 -18.64 -3.99 0.00
C SER A 232 -19.95 -4.21 0.76
N ASP A 233 -21.04 -3.77 0.12
CA ASP A 233 -22.41 -4.11 0.48
C ASP A 233 -23.17 -4.36 -0.83
N LYS A 234 -24.29 -5.08 -0.78
CA LYS A 234 -25.18 -5.34 -1.92
C LYS A 234 -25.77 -4.07 -2.53
N ASP A 235 -25.76 -2.98 -1.76
CA ASP A 235 -26.30 -1.68 -2.16
C ASP A 235 -25.24 -0.76 -2.81
N MET A 236 -23.98 -1.20 -2.92
CA MET A 236 -22.88 -0.52 -3.62
C MET A 236 -22.59 -1.18 -4.98
#